data_AF-A0A1Y1WQZ9-F1
#
_entry.id   AF-A0A1Y1WQZ9-F1
#
_cell.length_a   1.000
_cell.length_b   1.000
_cell.length_c   1.000
_cell.angle_alpha   90.00
_cell.angle_beta   90.00
_cell.angle_gamma   90.00
#
_symmetry.space_group_name_H-M   'P 1'
#
loop_
_entity.id
_entity.type
_entity.pdbx_description
1 polymer ?
#
loop_
_entity_poly.entity_id
_entity_poly.type
_entity_poly.pdbx_seq_one_letter_code
_entity_poly.pdbx_strand_id
1 'polypeptide(L)'
;MNIINENKNEDKARIGEEKLFFINNDKSTNEDEDEEKTVVPSKELSKGRKWCSFPCFLSILLLCACILLCIIINRLICPSVNQWDYNQLQDMPYKRKETLVSAYGKVFKFGDLYDIYSKIYPKFYEKKNGADVSHIFTIYQDKTWDVMCPGLTKPVVAFDNLSRGRRIHDDDDDLPKEVADITWLSLKENQVSELTIENKPEKIKKMLNEWNYKGENPFYVIVYDRIYDLTSYVGDDLDNIGGVPMDQRFLIPEQKDIFDNYNGEDMSAIFDKYKTTFGEKQWSKTIKCMDNLFFISTVDHRKDFKCQINKYIMLAAAIAIIAVLLIKFLVTLQFGSKQYKKSKQIQNY
;
A
#
# COMPACT_ATOMS: atom_id res chain seq x y z
N MET A 1 -58.00 -30.30 -23.88
CA MET A 1 -59.22 -29.48 -23.71
C MET A 1 -58.92 -28.12 -24.31
N ASN A 2 -59.84 -27.63 -25.14
CA ASN A 2 -59.65 -26.59 -26.15
C ASN A 2 -59.33 -25.19 -25.60
N ILE A 3 -58.37 -24.44 -26.20
CA ILE A 3 -58.47 -23.30 -27.18
C ILE A 3 -59.22 -22.06 -26.56
N ILE A 4 -58.75 -20.78 -26.54
CA ILE A 4 -58.53 -19.79 -27.64
C ILE A 4 -57.99 -18.44 -27.09
N ASN A 5 -56.98 -17.89 -27.80
CA ASN A 5 -56.67 -16.51 -28.28
C ASN A 5 -56.77 -15.28 -27.35
N GLU A 6 -55.99 -14.19 -27.52
CA GLU A 6 -55.53 -13.46 -28.74
C GLU A 6 -54.09 -12.92 -28.56
N ASN A 7 -53.13 -13.11 -29.49
CA ASN A 7 -52.86 -12.37 -30.77
C ASN A 7 -52.65 -10.86 -30.54
N LYS A 8 -51.74 -10.11 -31.18
CA LYS A 8 -50.75 -10.20 -32.29
C LYS A 8 -50.14 -8.77 -32.34
N ASN A 9 -48.88 -8.46 -32.66
CA ASN A 9 -48.15 -8.48 -33.95
C ASN A 9 -46.83 -7.69 -33.67
N GLU A 10 -45.65 -8.16 -34.10
CA GLU A 10 -44.92 -7.75 -35.32
C GLU A 10 -44.62 -6.23 -35.36
N ASP A 11 -43.37 -5.75 -35.36
CA ASP A 11 -42.52 -5.75 -36.56
C ASP A 11 -41.01 -5.47 -36.31
N LYS A 12 -40.20 -5.98 -37.26
CA LYS A 12 -38.76 -5.75 -37.47
C LYS A 12 -38.50 -4.52 -38.35
N ALA A 13 -37.39 -3.80 -38.14
CA ALA A 13 -36.50 -3.21 -39.18
C ALA A 13 -35.36 -2.42 -38.49
N ARG A 14 -34.06 -2.74 -38.68
CA ARG A 14 -33.16 -2.44 -39.81
C ARG A 14 -32.85 -0.92 -39.93
N ILE A 15 -31.66 -0.50 -39.49
CA ILE A 15 -31.09 0.82 -39.79
C ILE A 15 -29.89 0.60 -40.73
N GLY A 16 -30.04 1.08 -41.96
CA GLY A 16 -29.04 1.17 -43.00
C GLY A 16 -28.93 2.62 -43.49
N GLU A 17 -27.82 2.88 -44.16
CA GLU A 17 -27.26 4.13 -44.66
C GLU A 17 -28.11 4.88 -45.71
N GLU A 18 -27.91 6.21 -45.79
CA GLU A 18 -27.67 7.06 -47.00
C GLU A 18 -27.79 8.55 -46.57
N LYS A 19 -26.77 9.43 -46.69
CA LYS A 19 -26.13 10.10 -47.85
C LYS A 19 -27.00 11.13 -48.62
N LEU A 20 -26.34 12.27 -48.88
CA LEU A 20 -26.62 13.37 -49.84
C LEU A 20 -27.67 14.41 -49.40
N PHE A 21 -27.55 15.72 -49.68
CA PHE A 21 -26.96 16.38 -50.85
C PHE A 21 -26.47 17.81 -50.52
N PHE A 22 -25.46 18.26 -51.27
CA PHE A 22 -24.79 19.57 -51.27
C PHE A 22 -25.57 20.64 -52.05
N ILE A 23 -25.31 21.92 -51.77
CA ILE A 23 -25.41 22.99 -52.79
C ILE A 23 -24.09 23.79 -52.80
N ASN A 24 -23.37 23.68 -53.93
CA ASN A 24 -22.35 24.60 -54.46
C ASN A 24 -23.04 25.87 -55.01
N ASN A 25 -22.47 27.03 -55.36
CA ASN A 25 -21.26 27.49 -56.06
C ASN A 25 -21.22 29.04 -55.83
N ASP A 26 -20.08 29.74 -55.87
CA ASP A 26 -19.40 30.27 -57.08
C ASP A 26 -17.89 30.39 -56.77
N LYS A 27 -16.91 29.81 -57.50
CA LYS A 27 -16.35 30.13 -58.85
C LYS A 27 -16.01 31.63 -59.01
N SER A 28 -14.82 32.09 -59.45
CA SER A 28 -13.76 31.56 -60.34
C SER A 28 -12.50 32.48 -60.22
N THR A 29 -11.26 31.99 -60.03
CA THR A 29 -10.14 31.82 -61.03
C THR A 29 -9.80 33.08 -61.87
N ASN A 30 -8.57 33.54 -62.16
CA ASN A 30 -7.22 32.97 -62.36
C ASN A 30 -6.17 34.10 -62.21
N GLU A 31 -4.89 33.78 -61.96
CA GLU A 31 -3.75 34.01 -62.89
C GLU A 31 -2.40 33.81 -62.16
N ASP A 32 -1.56 33.00 -62.79
CA ASP A 32 -0.22 32.55 -62.39
C ASP A 32 0.89 33.48 -62.93
N GLU A 33 2.12 33.18 -62.48
CA GLU A 33 3.45 33.43 -63.09
C GLU A 33 4.33 34.59 -62.55
N ASP A 34 5.27 34.18 -61.69
CA ASP A 34 6.73 34.20 -61.88
C ASP A 34 7.49 35.50 -62.23
N GLU A 35 8.33 35.91 -61.28
CA GLU A 35 9.79 36.12 -61.35
C GLU A 35 10.20 37.30 -60.46
N GLU A 36 11.08 37.08 -59.48
CA GLU A 36 12.43 37.68 -59.52
C GLU A 36 13.27 37.21 -58.32
N LYS A 37 14.45 36.70 -58.67
CA LYS A 37 15.51 36.19 -57.80
C LYS A 37 16.07 37.32 -56.93
N THR A 38 16.38 37.05 -55.66
CA THR A 38 17.64 37.57 -55.08
C THR A 38 18.23 36.62 -54.05
N VAL A 39 19.44 36.19 -54.39
CA VAL A 39 20.38 35.39 -53.61
C VAL A 39 21.11 36.31 -52.62
N VAL A 40 21.05 35.94 -51.33
CA VAL A 40 22.04 36.01 -50.21
C VAL A 40 23.13 37.11 -50.28
N PRO A 41 23.41 37.81 -49.16
CA PRO A 41 24.56 37.36 -48.39
C PRO A 41 24.34 37.31 -46.88
N SER A 42 24.73 36.16 -46.33
CA SER A 42 25.17 35.95 -44.96
C SER A 42 26.48 36.69 -44.70
N LYS A 43 26.49 37.52 -43.64
CA LYS A 43 27.61 38.05 -42.83
C LYS A 43 27.03 39.24 -42.04
N GLU A 44 27.13 39.36 -40.73
CA GLU A 44 28.31 39.16 -39.90
C GLU A 44 27.98 38.73 -38.47
N LEU A 45 28.92 37.95 -37.92
CA LEU A 45 29.17 37.82 -36.49
C LEU A 45 29.27 39.19 -35.82
N SER A 46 28.36 39.50 -34.89
CA SER A 46 28.66 40.46 -33.83
C SER A 46 28.93 39.74 -32.52
N LYS A 47 30.19 39.89 -32.08
CA LYS A 47 30.77 39.43 -30.82
C LYS A 47 29.96 39.92 -29.62
N GLY A 48 29.93 39.08 -28.58
CA GLY A 48 30.06 39.57 -27.21
C GLY A 48 28.80 39.60 -26.36
N ARG A 49 28.08 38.47 -26.27
CA ARG A 49 27.28 38.18 -25.08
C ARG A 49 27.82 36.92 -24.42
N LYS A 50 28.75 37.08 -23.48
CA LYS A 50 29.14 36.05 -22.49
C LYS A 50 27.95 35.79 -21.54
N TRP A 51 26.87 35.24 -22.07
CA TRP A 51 25.67 34.86 -21.31
C TRP A 51 25.56 33.35 -21.28
N CYS A 52 26.55 32.74 -20.64
CA CYS A 52 26.49 31.46 -19.93
C CYS A 52 27.87 31.33 -19.32
N SER A 53 28.07 32.00 -18.19
CA SER A 53 29.30 31.84 -17.43
C SER A 53 29.46 30.34 -17.17
N PHE A 54 30.52 29.72 -17.67
CA PHE A 54 30.94 28.34 -17.41
C PHE A 54 30.64 27.84 -15.98
N PRO A 55 30.83 28.64 -14.91
CA PRO A 55 30.43 28.27 -13.53
C PRO A 55 28.93 27.98 -13.35
N CYS A 56 28.05 28.58 -14.14
CA CYS A 56 26.61 28.37 -14.04
C CYS A 56 26.20 26.99 -14.56
N PHE A 57 26.79 26.55 -15.67
CA PHE A 57 26.58 25.20 -16.20
C PHE A 57 27.16 24.14 -15.23
N LEU A 58 28.35 24.40 -14.69
CA LEU A 58 28.98 23.52 -13.70
C LEU A 58 28.17 23.43 -12.39
N SER A 59 27.58 24.53 -11.93
CA SER A 59 26.72 24.53 -10.73
C SER A 59 25.44 23.70 -10.91
N ILE A 60 24.87 23.71 -12.12
CA ILE A 60 23.68 22.91 -12.42
C ILE A 60 24.04 21.43 -12.49
N LEU A 61 25.17 21.09 -13.13
CA LEU A 61 25.66 19.72 -13.20
C LEU A 61 25.97 19.14 -11.81
N LEU A 62 26.57 19.94 -10.93
CA LEU A 62 26.82 19.57 -9.53
C LEU A 62 25.52 19.33 -8.76
N LEU A 63 24.52 20.23 -8.89
CA LEU A 63 23.22 20.07 -8.23
C LEU A 63 22.48 18.83 -8.75
N CYS A 64 22.51 18.58 -10.06
CA CYS A 64 21.93 17.36 -10.64
C CYS A 64 22.64 16.10 -10.13
N ALA A 65 23.97 16.10 -10.04
CA ALA A 65 24.73 14.98 -9.48
C ALA A 65 24.40 14.74 -7.99
N CYS A 66 24.29 15.81 -7.19
CA CYS A 66 23.87 15.71 -5.80
C CYS A 66 22.45 15.12 -5.66
N ILE A 67 21.51 15.51 -6.51
CA ILE A 67 20.14 14.98 -6.48
C ILE A 67 20.14 13.48 -6.81
N LEU A 68 20.87 13.05 -7.85
CA LEU A 68 20.98 11.63 -8.20
C LEU A 68 21.56 10.82 -7.03
N LEU A 69 22.57 11.35 -6.35
CA LEU A 69 23.17 10.72 -5.18
C LEU A 69 22.15 10.61 -4.03
N CYS A 70 21.37 11.66 -3.77
CA CYS A 70 20.30 11.63 -2.78
C CYS A 70 19.20 10.61 -3.12
N ILE A 71 18.88 10.38 -4.41
CA ILE A 71 17.88 9.38 -4.83
C ILE A 71 18.38 7.96 -4.50
N ILE A 72 19.66 7.68 -4.77
CA ILE A 72 20.28 6.39 -4.47
C ILE A 72 20.32 6.14 -2.96
N ILE A 73 20.78 7.15 -2.20
CA ILE A 73 20.79 7.08 -0.73
C ILE A 73 19.38 6.84 -0.18
N ASN A 74 18.36 7.49 -0.75
CA ASN A 74 16.98 7.30 -0.30
C ASN A 74 16.52 5.84 -0.37
N ARG A 75 16.84 5.16 -1.48
CA ARG A 75 16.49 3.75 -1.67
C ARG A 75 17.30 2.80 -0.77
N LEU A 76 18.48 3.22 -0.34
CA LEU A 76 19.33 2.48 0.61
C LEU A 76 18.85 2.63 2.06
N ILE A 77 18.48 3.85 2.47
CA ILE A 77 18.03 4.14 3.83
C ILE A 77 16.62 3.59 4.08
N CYS A 78 15.71 3.74 3.11
CA CYS A 78 14.33 3.27 3.23
C CYS A 78 13.97 2.44 1.99
N PRO A 79 14.24 1.12 2.03
CA PRO A 79 13.90 0.23 0.92
C PRO A 79 12.39 0.21 0.72
N SER A 80 11.96 0.22 -0.55
CA SER A 80 10.56 0.03 -0.89
C SER A 80 10.17 -1.42 -0.59
N VAL A 81 9.38 -1.63 0.44
CA VAL A 81 8.84 -2.94 0.83
C VAL A 81 7.39 -3.05 0.38
N ASN A 82 6.97 -4.23 -0.07
CA ASN A 82 5.60 -4.50 -0.48
C ASN A 82 4.74 -4.74 0.78
N GLN A 83 4.29 -3.64 1.38
CA GLN A 83 3.52 -3.63 2.61
C GLN A 83 2.28 -2.76 2.43
N TRP A 84 1.18 -3.17 3.05
CA TRP A 84 -0.09 -2.46 2.97
C TRP A 84 -0.37 -1.79 4.30
N ASP A 85 -0.68 -0.49 4.26
CA ASP A 85 -1.20 0.17 5.46
C ASP A 85 -2.57 -0.42 5.78
N TYR A 86 -2.83 -0.70 7.04
CA TYR A 86 -4.12 -1.23 7.47
C TYR A 86 -5.32 -0.41 6.95
N ASN A 87 -5.24 0.94 7.02
CA ASN A 87 -6.34 1.79 6.58
C ASN A 87 -6.49 1.78 5.05
N GLN A 88 -5.38 1.69 4.32
CA GLN A 88 -5.41 1.61 2.86
C GLN A 88 -6.05 0.32 2.36
N LEU A 89 -5.95 -0.77 3.14
CA LEU A 89 -6.50 -2.06 2.73
C LEU A 89 -8.04 -2.00 2.63
N GLN A 90 -8.69 -1.35 3.60
CA GLN A 90 -10.16 -1.20 3.65
C GLN A 90 -10.70 -0.30 2.52
N ASP A 91 -9.92 0.71 2.10
CA ASP A 91 -10.32 1.66 1.06
C ASP A 91 -10.17 1.13 -0.37
N MET A 92 -9.64 -0.08 -0.54
CA MET A 92 -9.42 -0.61 -1.89
C MET A 92 -10.72 -0.97 -2.59
N PRO A 93 -10.83 -0.72 -3.90
CA PRO A 93 -12.01 -1.12 -4.65
C PRO A 93 -12.11 -2.64 -4.72
N TYR A 94 -13.32 -3.15 -4.59
CA TYR A 94 -13.64 -4.56 -4.81
C TYR A 94 -13.25 -5.00 -6.23
N LYS A 95 -12.53 -6.13 -6.35
CA LYS A 95 -12.01 -6.65 -7.63
C LYS A 95 -12.12 -8.16 -7.77
N ARG A 96 -13.28 -8.78 -7.53
CA ARG A 96 -13.51 -10.23 -7.76
C ARG A 96 -12.33 -11.12 -7.30
N LYS A 97 -11.63 -11.79 -8.21
CA LYS A 97 -10.44 -12.63 -7.92
C LYS A 97 -9.27 -11.88 -7.27
N GLU A 98 -9.12 -10.60 -7.58
CA GLU A 98 -8.07 -9.74 -7.04
C GLU A 98 -8.51 -9.04 -5.74
N THR A 99 -9.71 -9.31 -5.23
CA THR A 99 -10.14 -8.84 -3.92
C THR A 99 -9.14 -9.30 -2.87
N LEU A 100 -8.74 -8.34 -2.04
CA LEU A 100 -7.76 -8.53 -0.99
C LEU A 100 -8.46 -8.65 0.36
N VAL A 101 -7.97 -9.56 1.17
CA VAL A 101 -8.40 -9.73 2.57
C VAL A 101 -7.18 -9.89 3.45
N SER A 102 -7.35 -9.56 4.73
CA SER A 102 -6.35 -9.86 5.75
C SER A 102 -6.74 -11.07 6.58
N ALA A 103 -5.77 -11.88 6.96
CA ALA A 103 -5.94 -12.93 7.95
C ALA A 103 -4.60 -13.13 8.69
N TYR A 104 -4.63 -13.19 10.02
CA TYR A 104 -3.46 -13.25 10.89
C TYR A 104 -2.39 -12.24 10.46
N GLY A 105 -2.78 -10.99 10.25
CA GLY A 105 -1.88 -9.89 9.88
C GLY A 105 -1.26 -9.96 8.48
N LYS A 106 -1.59 -10.99 7.69
CA LYS A 106 -1.10 -11.20 6.32
C LYS A 106 -2.19 -10.85 5.34
N VAL A 107 -1.82 -10.35 4.17
CA VAL A 107 -2.76 -9.97 3.11
C VAL A 107 -2.73 -11.04 2.02
N PHE A 108 -3.90 -11.46 1.60
CA PHE A 108 -4.11 -12.52 0.62
C PHE A 108 -5.00 -12.04 -0.51
N LYS A 109 -4.70 -12.53 -1.72
CA LYS A 109 -5.66 -12.49 -2.82
C LYS A 109 -6.58 -13.71 -2.71
N PHE A 110 -7.87 -13.54 -2.97
CA PHE A 110 -8.74 -14.71 -3.07
C PHE A 110 -8.39 -15.60 -4.26
N GLY A 111 -7.94 -15.02 -5.39
CA GLY A 111 -7.48 -15.78 -6.54
C GLY A 111 -8.52 -16.78 -7.02
N ASP A 112 -8.15 -18.06 -7.08
CA ASP A 112 -9.03 -19.14 -7.52
C ASP A 112 -10.06 -19.56 -6.46
N LEU A 113 -9.86 -19.24 -5.18
CA LEU A 113 -10.89 -19.41 -4.16
C LEU A 113 -12.13 -18.56 -4.47
N TYR A 114 -11.95 -17.41 -5.16
CA TYR A 114 -13.07 -16.58 -5.58
C TYR A 114 -14.06 -17.35 -6.46
N ASP A 115 -13.59 -18.07 -7.49
CA ASP A 115 -14.50 -18.75 -8.43
C ASP A 115 -15.32 -19.88 -7.77
N ILE A 116 -14.74 -20.47 -6.72
CA ILE A 116 -15.37 -21.54 -5.94
C ILE A 116 -16.50 -20.95 -5.10
N TYR A 117 -16.24 -19.93 -4.26
CA TYR A 117 -17.27 -19.43 -3.36
C TYR A 117 -18.09 -18.26 -3.89
N SER A 118 -17.71 -17.57 -4.98
CA SER A 118 -18.56 -16.50 -5.57
C SER A 118 -19.88 -17.04 -6.10
N LYS A 119 -19.92 -18.33 -6.46
CA LYS A 119 -21.15 -19.02 -6.89
C LYS A 119 -22.10 -19.31 -5.73
N ILE A 120 -21.55 -19.43 -4.52
CA ILE A 120 -22.28 -19.82 -3.32
C ILE A 120 -22.65 -18.59 -2.49
N TYR A 121 -21.75 -17.60 -2.38
CA TYR A 121 -21.91 -16.35 -1.62
C TYR A 121 -21.47 -15.13 -2.42
N PRO A 122 -22.33 -14.61 -3.32
CA PRO A 122 -21.96 -13.50 -4.21
C PRO A 122 -21.66 -12.20 -3.46
N LYS A 123 -22.17 -12.01 -2.23
CA LYS A 123 -22.04 -10.78 -1.44
C LYS A 123 -20.93 -10.82 -0.38
N PHE A 124 -20.40 -12.00 -0.03
CA PHE A 124 -19.38 -12.13 1.00
C PHE A 124 -18.15 -11.28 0.67
N TYR A 125 -17.70 -11.36 -0.58
CA TYR A 125 -16.49 -10.70 -1.04
C TYR A 125 -16.61 -9.19 -1.16
N GLU A 126 -17.82 -8.68 -1.46
CA GLU A 126 -18.07 -7.24 -1.49
C GLU A 126 -18.03 -6.68 -0.06
N LYS A 127 -18.64 -7.39 0.90
CA LYS A 127 -18.72 -6.98 2.31
C LYS A 127 -17.40 -7.12 3.06
N LYS A 128 -16.59 -8.14 2.76
CA LYS A 128 -15.32 -8.43 3.45
C LYS A 128 -14.09 -7.93 2.70
N ASN A 129 -14.25 -7.21 1.59
CA ASN A 129 -13.11 -6.63 0.87
C ASN A 129 -12.30 -5.71 1.79
N GLY A 130 -11.00 -5.99 1.90
CA GLY A 130 -10.08 -5.27 2.77
C GLY A 130 -10.26 -5.50 4.27
N ALA A 131 -11.19 -6.37 4.67
CA ALA A 131 -11.42 -6.72 6.07
C ALA A 131 -10.47 -7.81 6.56
N ASP A 132 -10.39 -7.98 7.87
CA ASP A 132 -9.79 -9.17 8.48
C ASP A 132 -10.83 -10.31 8.52
N VAL A 133 -10.40 -11.49 8.13
CA VAL A 133 -11.18 -12.72 8.10
C VAL A 133 -10.54 -13.83 8.94
N SER A 134 -9.66 -13.46 9.89
CA SER A 134 -8.98 -14.42 10.77
C SER A 134 -9.98 -15.26 11.58
N HIS A 135 -11.14 -14.67 11.88
CA HIS A 135 -12.20 -15.30 12.66
C HIS A 135 -12.80 -16.55 12.00
N ILE A 136 -12.74 -16.63 10.67
CA ILE A 136 -13.21 -17.79 9.88
C ILE A 136 -12.33 -19.02 10.15
N PHE A 137 -11.03 -18.81 10.40
CA PHE A 137 -10.07 -19.91 10.56
C PHE A 137 -10.04 -20.39 12.01
N THR A 138 -10.60 -21.57 12.26
CA THR A 138 -10.56 -22.20 13.58
C THR A 138 -9.36 -23.13 13.75
N ILE A 139 -8.82 -23.18 14.96
CA ILE A 139 -7.64 -24.00 15.31
C ILE A 139 -8.00 -25.27 16.10
N TYR A 140 -9.28 -25.60 16.20
CA TYR A 140 -9.76 -26.72 17.03
C TYR A 140 -9.35 -28.09 16.50
N GLN A 141 -9.13 -28.22 15.19
CA GLN A 141 -8.69 -29.47 14.58
C GLN A 141 -7.19 -29.71 14.81
N ASP A 142 -6.81 -30.90 15.29
CA ASP A 142 -5.42 -31.23 15.61
C ASP A 142 -4.47 -31.13 14.40
N LYS A 143 -4.97 -31.46 13.19
CA LYS A 143 -4.21 -31.29 11.95
C LYS A 143 -3.84 -29.84 11.65
N THR A 144 -4.70 -28.89 12.05
CA THR A 144 -4.43 -27.46 11.88
C THR A 144 -3.36 -26.99 12.87
N TRP A 145 -3.37 -27.54 14.10
CA TRP A 145 -2.38 -27.21 15.11
C TRP A 145 -0.95 -27.56 14.66
N ASP A 146 -0.72 -28.77 14.15
CA ASP A 146 0.61 -29.20 13.71
C ASP A 146 1.19 -28.33 12.59
N VAL A 147 0.32 -27.74 11.75
CA VAL A 147 0.73 -26.82 10.69
C VAL A 147 1.01 -25.43 11.24
N MET A 148 0.19 -24.94 12.17
CA MET A 148 0.34 -23.61 12.75
C MET A 148 1.50 -23.54 13.75
N CYS A 149 1.64 -24.53 14.62
CA CYS A 149 2.58 -24.57 15.73
C CYS A 149 3.36 -25.91 15.78
N PRO A 150 4.20 -26.18 14.76
CA PRO A 150 4.86 -27.48 14.61
C PRO A 150 5.78 -27.82 15.78
N GLY A 151 5.48 -28.92 16.45
CA GLY A 151 6.30 -29.45 17.54
C GLY A 151 6.20 -28.68 18.85
N LEU A 152 5.11 -27.92 19.05
CA LEU A 152 4.66 -27.38 20.33
C LEU A 152 3.42 -28.15 20.80
N THR A 153 3.29 -28.36 22.10
CA THR A 153 2.15 -29.08 22.69
C THR A 153 0.91 -28.18 22.71
N LYS A 154 -0.20 -28.67 22.15
CA LYS A 154 -1.51 -28.00 22.22
C LYS A 154 -2.00 -27.94 23.68
N PRO A 155 -2.52 -26.79 24.17
CA PRO A 155 -3.11 -26.72 25.50
C PRO A 155 -4.34 -27.62 25.61
N VAL A 156 -4.59 -28.15 26.81
CA VAL A 156 -5.71 -29.07 27.07
C VAL A 156 -7.02 -28.31 27.23
N VAL A 157 -6.97 -27.08 27.74
CA VAL A 157 -8.12 -26.20 27.78
C VAL A 157 -8.56 -25.78 26.37
N ALA A 158 -9.85 -25.54 26.21
CA ALA A 158 -10.36 -24.90 24.99
C ALA A 158 -9.70 -23.53 24.84
N PHE A 159 -8.79 -23.42 23.86
CA PHE A 159 -8.00 -22.24 23.59
C PHE A 159 -8.38 -21.63 22.23
N ASP A 160 -8.56 -20.32 22.22
CA ASP A 160 -8.72 -19.53 21.01
C ASP A 160 -7.53 -18.56 20.88
N ASN A 161 -6.87 -18.55 19.72
CA ASN A 161 -5.74 -17.67 19.45
C ASN A 161 -6.14 -16.22 19.12
N LEU A 162 -7.43 -15.96 18.87
CA LEU A 162 -7.91 -14.60 18.68
C LEU A 162 -8.31 -13.98 20.03
N SER A 163 -7.98 -12.71 20.22
CA SER A 163 -8.41 -11.92 21.37
C SER A 163 -9.94 -11.87 21.50
N ARG A 164 -10.43 -11.70 22.74
CA ARG A 164 -11.86 -11.85 23.07
C ARG A 164 -12.74 -10.94 22.21
N GLY A 165 -13.82 -11.51 21.67
CA GLY A 165 -14.76 -10.82 20.78
C GLY A 165 -14.41 -10.92 19.30
N ARG A 166 -13.12 -11.07 18.94
CA ARG A 166 -12.70 -11.18 17.53
C ARG A 166 -13.21 -12.42 16.81
N ARG A 167 -13.59 -13.47 17.54
CA ARG A 167 -14.16 -14.69 16.93
C ARG A 167 -15.61 -14.52 16.51
N ILE A 168 -16.35 -13.62 17.17
CA ILE A 168 -17.78 -13.47 17.01
C ILE A 168 -18.02 -12.26 16.12
N HIS A 169 -18.55 -12.44 14.90
CA HIS A 169 -19.06 -11.33 14.11
C HIS A 169 -20.56 -11.53 13.86
N ASP A 170 -21.36 -10.50 14.09
CA ASP A 170 -22.82 -10.54 13.86
C ASP A 170 -23.17 -10.83 12.38
N ASP A 171 -22.21 -10.58 11.47
CA ASP A 171 -22.31 -10.88 10.05
C ASP A 171 -22.19 -12.38 9.72
N ASP A 172 -21.78 -13.22 10.68
CA ASP A 172 -21.44 -14.62 10.43
C ASP A 172 -22.66 -15.55 10.44
N ASP A 173 -23.83 -15.08 10.90
CA ASP A 173 -25.09 -15.82 10.72
C ASP A 173 -25.40 -16.06 9.23
N ASP A 174 -24.80 -15.26 8.35
CA ASP A 174 -24.86 -15.40 6.90
C ASP A 174 -23.72 -16.26 6.30
N LEU A 175 -22.78 -16.79 7.09
CA LEU A 175 -21.64 -17.62 6.63
C LEU A 175 -21.91 -19.11 6.80
N PRO A 176 -22.07 -19.87 5.70
CA PRO A 176 -22.32 -21.29 5.81
C PRO A 176 -21.05 -22.09 6.05
N LYS A 177 -21.25 -23.32 6.50
CA LYS A 177 -20.20 -24.24 6.95
C LYS A 177 -19.11 -24.46 5.89
N GLU A 178 -19.47 -24.41 4.61
CA GLU A 178 -18.55 -24.59 3.49
C GLU A 178 -17.48 -23.48 3.39
N VAL A 179 -17.79 -22.25 3.80
CA VAL A 179 -16.79 -21.16 3.90
C VAL A 179 -15.91 -21.36 5.12
N ALA A 180 -16.46 -21.89 6.22
CA ALA A 180 -15.69 -22.29 7.40
C ALA A 180 -14.75 -23.48 7.12
N ASP A 181 -15.02 -24.27 6.08
CA ASP A 181 -14.15 -25.35 5.60
C ASP A 181 -12.97 -24.84 4.75
N ILE A 182 -12.86 -23.53 4.45
CA ILE A 182 -11.64 -22.97 3.86
C ILE A 182 -10.50 -23.19 4.85
N THR A 183 -9.58 -24.09 4.50
CA THR A 183 -8.41 -24.31 5.32
C THR A 183 -7.46 -23.12 5.22
N TRP A 184 -6.79 -22.78 6.32
CA TRP A 184 -5.68 -21.83 6.29
C TRP A 184 -4.65 -22.13 5.19
N LEU A 185 -4.41 -23.43 4.91
CA LEU A 185 -3.44 -23.86 3.91
C LEU A 185 -3.80 -23.38 2.50
N SER A 186 -5.08 -23.43 2.11
CA SER A 186 -5.51 -23.00 0.77
C SER A 186 -5.45 -21.47 0.60
N LEU A 187 -5.62 -20.70 1.68
CA LEU A 187 -5.42 -19.25 1.63
C LEU A 187 -3.94 -18.87 1.64
N LYS A 188 -3.12 -19.59 2.42
CA LYS A 188 -1.70 -19.27 2.64
C LYS A 188 -0.88 -19.20 1.34
N GLU A 189 -1.21 -20.03 0.35
CA GLU A 189 -0.53 -20.05 -0.95
C GLU A 189 -0.72 -18.74 -1.75
N ASN A 190 -1.78 -17.99 -1.47
CA ASN A 190 -2.13 -16.74 -2.16
C ASN A 190 -1.69 -15.47 -1.40
N GLN A 191 -0.71 -15.60 -0.48
CA GLN A 191 -0.17 -14.46 0.26
C GLN A 191 0.51 -13.47 -0.70
N VAL A 192 0.21 -12.18 -0.56
CA VAL A 192 0.81 -11.11 -1.37
C VAL A 192 1.72 -10.18 -0.58
N SER A 193 1.45 -10.02 0.71
CA SER A 193 2.11 -9.03 1.55
C SER A 193 1.70 -9.21 3.02
N GLU A 194 2.22 -8.34 3.88
CA GLU A 194 1.84 -8.23 5.29
C GLU A 194 1.25 -6.85 5.56
N LEU A 195 0.38 -6.78 6.57
CA LEU A 195 -0.16 -5.53 7.07
C LEU A 195 0.93 -4.75 7.79
N THR A 196 0.85 -3.43 7.70
CA THR A 196 1.68 -2.50 8.47
C THR A 196 0.84 -1.56 9.30
N ILE A 197 1.35 -1.25 10.48
CA ILE A 197 0.79 -0.23 11.35
C ILE A 197 1.90 0.50 12.09
N GLU A 198 1.69 1.79 12.36
CA GLU A 198 2.57 2.53 13.27
C GLU A 198 2.55 1.89 14.66
N ASN A 199 3.73 1.71 15.27
CA ASN A 199 3.86 1.22 16.63
C ASN A 199 3.40 2.29 17.65
N LYS A 200 2.08 2.42 17.80
CA LYS A 200 1.41 3.26 18.79
C LYS A 200 0.29 2.45 19.42
N PRO A 201 0.21 2.36 20.76
CA PRO A 201 -0.81 1.57 21.45
C PRO A 201 -2.24 1.91 20.99
N GLU A 202 -2.55 3.20 20.80
CA GLU A 202 -3.85 3.66 20.35
C GLU A 202 -4.23 3.15 18.95
N LYS A 203 -3.26 3.06 18.04
CA LYS A 203 -3.49 2.58 16.67
C LYS A 203 -3.69 1.08 16.63
N ILE A 204 -2.89 0.34 17.40
CA ILE A 204 -3.02 -1.12 17.53
C ILE A 204 -4.38 -1.45 18.16
N LYS A 205 -4.75 -0.77 19.25
CA LYS A 205 -6.08 -0.91 19.85
C LYS A 205 -7.20 -0.59 18.87
N LYS A 206 -7.09 0.50 18.11
CA LYS A 206 -8.10 0.85 17.08
C LYS A 206 -8.27 -0.27 16.05
N MET A 207 -7.17 -0.80 15.52
CA MET A 207 -7.17 -1.91 14.56
C MET A 207 -7.84 -3.16 15.15
N LEU A 208 -7.50 -3.52 16.39
CA LEU A 208 -8.10 -4.67 17.06
C LEU A 208 -9.60 -4.46 17.32
N ASN A 209 -10.02 -3.27 17.72
CA ASN A 209 -11.44 -2.94 17.94
C ASN A 209 -12.26 -3.01 16.65
N GLU A 210 -11.69 -2.58 15.52
CA GLU A 210 -12.30 -2.74 14.19
C GLU A 210 -12.42 -4.22 13.78
N TRP A 211 -11.52 -5.07 14.28
CA TRP A 211 -11.63 -6.53 14.21
C TRP A 211 -12.47 -7.13 15.34
N ASN A 212 -13.32 -6.32 15.96
CA ASN A 212 -14.27 -6.70 16.99
C ASN A 212 -13.68 -7.13 18.34
N TYR A 213 -12.42 -6.78 18.63
CA TYR A 213 -11.88 -6.88 19.99
C TYR A 213 -12.71 -6.01 20.95
N LYS A 214 -13.03 -6.56 22.13
CA LYS A 214 -13.90 -5.89 23.11
C LYS A 214 -13.17 -5.39 24.36
N GLY A 215 -11.89 -5.74 24.53
CA GLY A 215 -11.12 -5.37 25.72
C GLY A 215 -10.60 -3.93 25.68
N GLU A 216 -10.21 -3.44 26.85
CA GLU A 216 -9.67 -2.09 26.99
C GLU A 216 -8.16 -2.04 26.73
N ASN A 217 -7.43 -3.04 27.20
CA ASN A 217 -5.97 -3.05 27.17
C ASN A 217 -5.50 -4.31 26.42
N PRO A 218 -5.33 -4.27 25.09
CA PRO A 218 -4.78 -5.41 24.38
C PRO A 218 -3.36 -5.69 24.89
N PHE A 219 -3.04 -6.97 25.03
CA PHE A 219 -1.69 -7.44 25.33
C PHE A 219 -0.98 -7.78 24.03
N TYR A 220 0.07 -7.04 23.69
CA TYR A 220 0.86 -7.32 22.50
C TYR A 220 2.35 -7.19 22.77
N VAL A 221 3.16 -7.83 21.94
CA VAL A 221 4.62 -7.74 22.01
C VAL A 221 5.19 -7.53 20.63
N ILE A 222 6.40 -6.98 20.56
CA ILE A 222 7.12 -6.74 19.31
C ILE A 222 8.34 -7.64 19.28
N VAL A 223 8.54 -8.37 18.19
CA VAL A 223 9.74 -9.17 17.97
C VAL A 223 10.18 -9.00 16.52
N TYR A 224 11.39 -8.51 16.31
CA TYR A 224 11.98 -8.25 14.99
C TYR A 224 11.06 -7.43 14.06
N ASP A 225 10.56 -6.29 14.55
CA ASP A 225 9.60 -5.40 13.87
C ASP A 225 8.24 -6.05 13.51
N ARG A 226 7.92 -7.19 14.12
CA ARG A 226 6.61 -7.86 13.98
C ARG A 226 5.82 -7.70 15.26
N ILE A 227 4.55 -7.34 15.13
CA ILE A 227 3.62 -7.12 16.24
C ILE A 227 2.75 -8.37 16.39
N TYR A 228 2.71 -8.90 17.60
CA TYR A 228 1.94 -10.09 17.96
C TYR A 228 0.91 -9.76 19.03
N ASP A 229 -0.37 -10.04 18.76
CA ASP A 229 -1.46 -9.97 19.74
C ASP A 229 -1.43 -11.23 20.59
N LEU A 230 -1.01 -11.10 21.85
CA LEU A 230 -0.94 -12.18 22.84
C LEU A 230 -2.04 -12.05 23.90
N THR A 231 -3.05 -11.21 23.67
CA THR A 231 -4.14 -10.98 24.64
C THR A 231 -4.84 -12.28 25.02
N SER A 232 -5.17 -13.15 24.06
CA SER A 232 -5.79 -14.44 24.39
C SER A 232 -4.82 -15.46 25.00
N TYR A 233 -3.52 -15.23 24.85
CA TYR A 233 -2.48 -16.12 25.38
C TYR A 233 -2.14 -15.79 26.84
N VAL A 234 -1.90 -14.52 27.16
CA VAL A 234 -1.55 -14.06 28.51
C VAL A 234 -2.81 -13.90 29.37
N GLY A 235 -3.89 -13.38 28.78
CA GLY A 235 -5.12 -12.99 29.46
C GLY A 235 -5.45 -11.52 29.19
N ASP A 236 -6.73 -11.20 29.29
CA ASP A 236 -7.28 -9.84 29.19
C ASP A 236 -7.79 -9.40 30.58
N ASP A 237 -7.92 -8.09 30.79
CA ASP A 237 -8.50 -7.50 32.01
C ASP A 237 -10.02 -7.76 32.10
N LEU A 238 -10.66 -8.24 31.02
CA LEU A 238 -12.08 -8.55 30.97
C LEU A 238 -12.44 -9.83 31.76
N ASP A 239 -13.36 -9.68 32.72
CA ASP A 239 -14.11 -10.76 33.40
C ASP A 239 -13.27 -11.81 34.17
N ASN A 240 -11.99 -11.57 34.47
CA ASN A 240 -11.06 -12.52 35.12
C ASN A 240 -10.93 -13.88 34.39
N ILE A 241 -11.29 -13.95 33.10
CA ILE A 241 -11.07 -15.16 32.31
C ILE A 241 -9.62 -15.09 31.83
N GLY A 242 -8.76 -15.82 32.55
CA GLY A 242 -7.35 -15.93 32.23
C GLY A 242 -7.12 -16.47 30.83
N GLY A 243 -5.98 -16.10 30.23
CA GLY A 243 -5.52 -16.67 28.96
C GLY A 243 -5.16 -18.15 29.11
N VAL A 244 -4.13 -18.60 28.40
CA VAL A 244 -3.65 -19.97 28.56
C VAL A 244 -3.13 -20.15 30.00
N PRO A 245 -3.63 -21.15 30.76
CA PRO A 245 -3.15 -21.44 32.10
C PRO A 245 -1.63 -21.60 32.13
N MET A 246 -0.98 -21.07 33.17
CA MET A 246 0.49 -21.02 33.24
C MET A 246 1.13 -22.41 33.03
N ASP A 247 0.54 -23.48 33.57
CA ASP A 247 1.01 -24.86 33.40
C ASP A 247 0.88 -25.37 31.97
N GLN A 248 0.01 -24.78 31.15
CA GLN A 248 -0.27 -25.15 29.75
C GLN A 248 0.30 -24.18 28.71
N ARG A 249 0.98 -23.11 29.15
CA ARG A 249 1.63 -22.15 28.25
C ARG A 249 2.69 -22.84 27.38
N PHE A 250 2.54 -22.72 26.06
CA PHE A 250 3.26 -23.53 25.08
C PHE A 250 4.28 -22.78 24.20
N LEU A 251 4.28 -21.44 24.12
CA LEU A 251 5.15 -20.69 23.22
C LEU A 251 6.64 -20.81 23.61
N ILE A 252 6.93 -20.61 24.89
CA ILE A 252 8.26 -20.74 25.48
C ILE A 252 8.10 -21.59 26.75
N PRO A 253 8.03 -22.93 26.61
CA PRO A 253 7.71 -23.82 27.73
C PRO A 253 8.76 -23.79 28.85
N GLU A 254 9.99 -23.36 28.54
CA GLU A 254 11.09 -23.20 29.49
C GLU A 254 10.97 -21.92 30.34
N GLN A 255 10.21 -20.91 29.88
CA GLN A 255 10.02 -19.61 30.53
C GLN A 255 8.56 -19.15 30.36
N LYS A 256 7.66 -19.77 31.10
CA LYS A 256 6.20 -19.63 30.93
C LYS A 256 5.66 -18.24 31.25
N ASP A 257 6.37 -17.48 32.08
CA ASP A 257 6.05 -16.12 32.54
C ASP A 257 6.75 -15.03 31.70
N ILE A 258 7.54 -15.42 30.69
CA ILE A 258 8.40 -14.50 29.94
C ILE A 258 7.65 -13.34 29.30
N PHE A 259 6.38 -13.51 28.96
CA PHE A 259 5.59 -12.47 28.31
C PHE A 259 4.98 -11.49 29.30
N ASP A 260 4.68 -11.90 30.55
CA ASP A 260 3.72 -11.22 31.44
C ASP A 260 4.05 -9.74 31.72
N ASN A 261 5.32 -9.34 31.62
CA ASN A 261 5.79 -7.99 31.94
C ASN A 261 6.20 -7.15 30.73
N TYR A 262 5.98 -7.64 29.50
CA TYR A 262 6.48 -7.00 28.27
C TYR A 262 5.37 -6.47 27.36
N ASN A 263 4.21 -6.11 27.93
CA ASN A 263 3.13 -5.56 27.14
C ASN A 263 3.55 -4.26 26.44
N GLY A 264 3.45 -4.24 25.11
CA GLY A 264 3.83 -3.13 24.26
C GLY A 264 5.34 -2.98 24.03
N GLU A 265 6.16 -3.87 24.59
CA GLU A 265 7.62 -3.78 24.51
C GLU A 265 8.22 -4.59 23.34
N ASP A 266 9.43 -4.20 22.94
CA ASP A 266 10.25 -4.93 21.98
C ASP A 266 11.07 -6.01 22.70
N MET A 267 10.69 -7.26 22.47
CA MET A 267 11.32 -8.45 23.03
C MET A 267 12.41 -9.04 22.12
N SER A 268 12.82 -8.38 21.03
CA SER A 268 13.83 -8.91 20.08
C SER A 268 15.11 -9.38 20.78
N ALA A 269 15.63 -8.58 21.71
CA ALA A 269 16.84 -8.94 22.48
C ALA A 269 16.62 -10.15 23.42
N ILE A 270 15.39 -10.35 23.90
CA ILE A 270 15.02 -11.51 24.72
C ILE A 270 14.97 -12.75 23.83
N PHE A 271 14.39 -12.62 22.63
CA PHE A 271 14.34 -13.71 21.65
C PHE A 271 15.73 -14.09 21.11
N ASP A 272 16.66 -13.13 21.00
CA ASP A 272 18.07 -13.42 20.66
C ASP A 272 18.76 -14.24 21.76
N LYS A 273 18.51 -13.89 23.03
CA LYS A 273 19.00 -14.67 24.17
C LYS A 273 18.37 -16.05 24.23
N TYR A 274 17.06 -16.15 23.97
CA TYR A 274 16.34 -17.42 23.89
C TYR A 274 16.93 -18.31 22.79
N LYS A 275 17.16 -17.76 21.58
CA LYS A 275 17.83 -18.46 20.47
C LYS A 275 19.21 -18.99 20.86
N THR A 276 19.99 -18.18 21.56
CA THR A 276 21.35 -18.54 21.99
C THR A 276 21.33 -19.62 23.09
N THR A 277 20.36 -19.55 24.00
CA THR A 277 20.29 -20.43 25.19
C THR A 277 19.69 -21.80 24.87
N PHE A 278 18.60 -21.85 24.11
CA PHE A 278 17.83 -23.07 23.84
C PHE A 278 18.00 -23.59 22.40
N GLY A 279 18.75 -22.86 21.57
CA GLY A 279 19.12 -23.25 20.22
C GLY A 279 18.10 -22.84 19.15
N GLU A 280 18.59 -22.78 17.91
CA GLU A 280 17.84 -22.30 16.75
C GLU A 280 16.59 -23.12 16.44
N LYS A 281 16.60 -24.43 16.70
CA LYS A 281 15.46 -25.30 16.45
C LYS A 281 14.25 -24.92 17.32
N GLN A 282 14.48 -24.64 18.60
CA GLN A 282 13.40 -24.31 19.53
C GLN A 282 12.88 -22.90 19.26
N TRP A 283 13.79 -21.93 19.08
CA TRP A 283 13.46 -20.57 18.66
C TRP A 283 12.64 -20.54 17.36
N SER A 284 13.04 -21.32 16.35
CA SER A 284 12.33 -21.36 15.06
C SER A 284 10.90 -21.90 15.20
N LYS A 285 10.66 -22.87 16.09
CA LYS A 285 9.30 -23.37 16.35
C LYS A 285 8.42 -22.31 17.02
N THR A 286 8.95 -21.63 18.04
CA THR A 286 8.23 -20.56 18.74
C THR A 286 7.85 -19.44 17.78
N ILE A 287 8.83 -18.90 17.03
CA ILE A 287 8.58 -17.81 16.08
C ILE A 287 7.57 -18.22 15.01
N LYS A 288 7.69 -19.43 14.43
CA LYS A 288 6.71 -19.93 13.45
C LYS A 288 5.30 -20.01 14.02
N CYS A 289 5.14 -20.48 15.25
CA CYS A 289 3.84 -20.51 15.91
C CYS A 289 3.29 -19.10 16.12
N MET A 290 4.12 -18.16 16.58
CA MET A 290 3.74 -16.76 16.73
C MET A 290 3.33 -16.12 15.40
N ASP A 291 4.09 -16.36 14.32
CA ASP A 291 3.82 -15.85 12.97
C ASP A 291 2.52 -16.38 12.36
N ASN A 292 2.09 -17.56 12.80
CA ASN A 292 0.90 -18.22 12.27
C ASN A 292 -0.35 -17.92 13.09
N LEU A 293 -0.24 -17.81 14.42
CA LEU A 293 -1.41 -17.66 15.31
C LEU A 293 -1.63 -16.25 15.83
N PHE A 294 -0.56 -15.50 16.10
CA PHE A 294 -0.62 -14.27 16.91
C PHE A 294 -0.20 -13.02 16.14
N PHE A 295 0.41 -13.19 14.97
CA PHE A 295 0.84 -12.06 14.15
C PHE A 295 -0.34 -11.22 13.68
N ILE A 296 -0.23 -9.90 13.84
CA ILE A 296 -1.27 -8.95 13.40
C ILE A 296 -0.77 -7.91 12.40
N SER A 297 0.51 -7.55 12.43
CA SER A 297 1.10 -6.57 11.51
C SER A 297 2.61 -6.44 11.73
N THR A 298 3.32 -5.86 10.77
CA THR A 298 4.69 -5.35 10.94
C THR A 298 4.68 -3.87 11.32
N VAL A 299 5.74 -3.40 11.98
CA VAL A 299 5.93 -1.99 12.32
C VAL A 299 6.12 -1.13 11.05
N ASP A 300 5.35 -0.05 10.93
CA ASP A 300 5.48 0.90 9.84
C ASP A 300 6.58 1.94 10.09
N HIS A 301 7.73 1.76 9.44
CA HIS A 301 8.87 2.69 9.50
C HIS A 301 8.79 3.84 8.49
N ARG A 302 7.75 3.93 7.65
CA ARG A 302 7.67 4.97 6.59
C ARG A 302 7.62 6.39 7.16
N LYS A 303 7.15 6.53 8.39
CA LYS A 303 7.09 7.81 9.13
C LYS A 303 8.26 8.01 10.07
N ASP A 304 9.25 7.13 10.08
CA ASP A 304 10.43 7.33 10.92
C ASP A 304 11.22 8.54 10.45
N PHE A 305 11.88 9.20 11.40
CA PHE A 305 12.68 10.38 11.15
C PHE A 305 13.70 10.15 10.03
N LYS A 306 14.36 8.98 10.00
CA LYS A 306 15.32 8.59 8.97
C LYS A 306 14.70 8.59 7.56
N CYS A 307 13.45 8.13 7.42
CA CYS A 307 12.75 8.13 6.14
C CYS A 307 12.16 9.50 5.80
N GLN A 308 11.71 10.27 6.79
CA GLN A 308 11.16 11.60 6.56
C GLN A 308 12.22 12.62 6.14
N ILE A 309 13.44 12.57 6.71
CA ILE A 309 14.53 13.49 6.35
C ILE A 309 14.76 13.52 4.84
N ASN A 310 14.80 12.35 4.19
CA ASN A 310 15.04 12.27 2.74
C ASN A 310 13.93 12.94 1.93
N LYS A 311 12.67 12.78 2.35
CA LYS A 311 11.53 13.47 1.71
C LYS A 311 11.68 15.00 1.79
N TYR A 312 12.09 15.51 2.94
CA TYR A 312 12.29 16.95 3.12
C TYR A 312 13.53 17.48 2.37
N ILE A 313 14.62 16.72 2.30
CA ILE A 313 15.81 17.09 1.51
C ILE A 313 15.45 17.21 0.02
N MET A 314 14.68 16.28 -0.52
CA MET A 314 14.23 16.34 -1.92
C MET A 314 13.34 17.55 -2.19
N LEU A 315 12.41 17.85 -1.27
CA LEU A 315 11.54 19.02 -1.37
C LEU A 315 12.35 20.32 -1.31
N ALA A 316 13.30 20.42 -0.37
CA ALA A 316 14.15 21.60 -0.21
C ALA A 316 15.02 21.84 -1.45
N ALA A 317 15.58 20.78 -2.05
CA ALA A 317 16.34 20.87 -3.29
C ALA A 317 15.49 21.40 -4.46
N ALA A 318 14.24 20.92 -4.60
CA ALA A 318 13.32 21.41 -5.62
C ALA A 318 13.00 22.91 -5.46
N ILE A 319 12.73 23.35 -4.23
CA ILE A 319 12.48 24.77 -3.92
C ILE A 319 13.72 25.61 -4.23
N ALA A 320 14.92 25.14 -3.88
CA ALA A 320 16.17 25.84 -4.19
C ALA A 320 16.38 26.03 -5.70
N ILE A 321 16.08 25.01 -6.51
CA ILE A 321 16.16 25.10 -7.97
C ILE A 321 15.18 26.15 -8.51
N ILE A 322 13.92 26.12 -8.06
CA ILE A 322 12.90 27.09 -8.48
C ILE A 322 13.33 28.52 -8.09
N ALA A 323 13.84 28.72 -6.88
CA ALA A 323 14.32 30.02 -6.43
C ALA A 323 15.46 30.58 -7.32
N VAL A 324 16.44 29.75 -7.68
CA VAL A 324 17.55 30.16 -8.58
C VAL A 324 17.04 30.50 -9.98
N LEU A 325 16.07 29.75 -10.51
CA LEU A 325 15.46 30.02 -11.80
C LEU A 325 14.67 31.34 -11.80
N LEU A 326 13.91 31.62 -10.74
CA LEU A 326 13.16 32.87 -10.58
C LEU A 326 14.11 34.09 -10.53
N ILE A 327 15.18 34.01 -9.75
CA ILE A 327 16.17 35.10 -9.66
C ILE A 327 16.79 35.37 -11.05
N LYS A 328 17.16 34.31 -11.79
CA LYS A 328 17.70 34.46 -13.14
C LYS A 328 16.69 35.11 -14.10
N PHE A 329 15.43 34.70 -14.03
CA PHE A 329 14.37 35.27 -14.86
C PHE A 329 14.12 36.76 -14.56
N LEU A 330 14.10 37.13 -13.28
CA LEU A 330 13.98 38.53 -12.84
C LEU A 330 15.14 39.39 -13.34
N VAL A 331 16.38 38.88 -13.28
CA VAL A 331 17.55 39.58 -13.83
C VAL A 331 17.42 39.79 -15.35
N THR A 332 16.87 38.82 -16.09
CA THR A 332 16.69 38.97 -17.54
C THR A 332 15.61 39.98 -17.92
N LEU A 333 14.54 40.13 -17.12
CA LEU A 333 13.50 41.14 -17.36
C LEU A 333 14.01 42.58 -17.17
N GLN A 334 15.02 42.79 -16.32
CA GLN A 334 15.58 44.13 -16.07
C GLN A 334 16.46 44.68 -17.21
N PHE A 335 16.85 43.88 -18.21
CA PHE A 335 17.67 44.34 -19.35
C PHE A 335 16.88 44.82 -20.58
N GLY A 336 15.56 45.01 -20.46
CA GLY A 336 14.68 45.41 -21.56
C GLY A 336 14.68 46.89 -21.98
N SER A 337 15.43 47.80 -21.32
CA SER A 337 15.36 49.25 -21.59
C SER A 337 16.71 49.86 -21.98
N LYS A 338 17.20 49.54 -23.18
CA LYS A 338 18.07 50.47 -23.92
C LYS A 338 17.28 51.05 -25.09
N GLN A 339 16.69 52.24 -24.87
CA GLN A 339 16.20 53.07 -25.97
C GLN A 339 17.39 53.45 -26.85
N TYR A 340 17.48 52.87 -28.05
CA TYR A 340 18.40 53.34 -29.09
C TYR A 340 17.91 54.70 -29.60
N LYS A 341 18.43 55.79 -29.02
CA LYS A 341 18.18 57.14 -29.51
C LYS A 341 19.04 57.37 -30.75
N LYS A 342 18.47 57.13 -31.94
CA LYS A 342 19.09 57.51 -33.23
C LYS A 342 19.12 59.03 -33.31
N SER A 343 20.23 59.67 -32.95
CA SER A 343 20.41 61.10 -33.18
C SER A 343 20.46 61.36 -34.67
N LYS A 344 19.41 62.00 -35.19
CA LYS A 344 19.33 62.54 -36.54
C LYS A 344 20.34 63.70 -36.63
N GLN A 345 21.53 63.46 -37.19
CA GLN A 345 22.39 64.55 -37.63
C GLN A 345 21.72 65.20 -38.84
N ILE A 346 21.07 66.34 -38.63
CA ILE A 346 20.79 67.31 -39.68
C ILE A 346 22.10 68.07 -39.86
N GLN A 347 22.88 67.75 -40.89
CA GLN A 347 23.82 68.70 -41.45
C GLN A 347 23.10 69.47 -42.55
N ASN A 348 22.66 70.68 -42.20
CA ASN A 348 22.59 71.79 -43.15
C ASN A 348 24.03 72.26 -43.37
N TYR A 349 24.51 72.23 -44.62
CA TYR A 349 25.08 73.35 -45.37
C TYR A 349 25.55 72.86 -46.74
#